data_AF-A0A2T2UZS8-F1
#
_entry.id   AF-A0A2T2UZS8-F1
#
_cell.length_a   1.000
_cell.length_b   1.000
_cell.length_c   1.000
_cell.angle_alpha   90.00
_cell.angle_beta   90.00
_cell.angle_gamma   90.00
#
_symmetry.space_group_name_H-M   'P 1'
#
loop_
_entity.id
_entity.type
_entity.pdbx_description
1 polymer ?
#
loop_
_entity_poly.entity_id
_entity_poly.type
_entity_poly.pdbx_seq_one_letter_code
_entity_poly.pdbx_strand_id
1 'polypeptide(L)'
;MKAGFRAKFNAVPELRRGWSAPPLDILRAYDPDQRTLLSEHTASPLRIEEGDRVGIVLFNLGGPSSLEEVEPFLYNLLMDPAVLDVPVGGRLRHWMAKSVAYLRAETLRERYEMIGGGSPLTRLAREQAKALQGHLNDRYGEPTGIEFLTYPAMRYWHPSYEDAAAQMAADDIDKVVLLPSFPQYSTATTGSALAHWQGLGDADERATWPTTVVPEYAANPKYVQALSERIDEALQRFPRGVQDEVVLVFSAHDTPFRMRNEQEDPFCCLVHSTVAQVMRHRNRDRPFHTAFQSMIGPSGWLTPSTQDTITTLADQGHQSVLVVPVTFVTDHLNTSYELDIEIRAEAEEHGIDHFEVTAGLNTHPLFIEALSEATIAQLDLPMDVNQLRLGGDGRSQTYPLRPLRQLPRHDMKRHAAQCPNCGRTTGARKWALPERSAEPEVSPDRPVSQSEAPSGPASESRPREDS
;
A
#
# COMPACT_ATOMS: atom_id res chain seq x y z
N MET A 1 -45.66 -45.55 -27.49
CA MET A 1 -45.14 -46.06 -26.21
C MET A 1 -43.72 -46.56 -26.50
N LYS A 2 -42.68 -45.81 -26.07
CA LYS A 2 -41.78 -46.16 -24.93
C LYS A 2 -41.29 -47.61 -25.04
N ALA A 3 -40.03 -47.99 -25.03
CA ALA A 3 -38.72 -47.43 -24.70
C ALA A 3 -37.70 -48.38 -25.38
N GLY A 4 -36.39 -48.19 -25.46
CA GLY A 4 -35.45 -47.28 -24.85
C GLY A 4 -34.06 -47.80 -25.21
N PHE A 5 -33.11 -46.91 -25.46
CA PHE A 5 -31.69 -47.23 -25.38
C PHE A 5 -30.91 -45.93 -25.34
N ARG A 6 -30.34 -45.59 -24.18
CA ARG A 6 -28.95 -45.11 -24.10
C ARG A 6 -28.51 -44.92 -22.66
N ALA A 7 -27.32 -45.46 -22.44
CA ALA A 7 -26.64 -45.59 -21.18
C ALA A 7 -26.18 -44.25 -20.60
N LYS A 8 -26.07 -44.25 -19.27
CA LYS A 8 -25.58 -43.18 -18.41
C LYS A 8 -24.11 -42.87 -18.72
N PHE A 9 -23.83 -41.64 -19.14
CA PHE A 9 -22.59 -40.94 -18.82
C PHE A 9 -22.97 -39.86 -17.80
N ASN A 10 -22.42 -39.97 -16.58
CA ASN A 10 -22.52 -38.92 -15.59
C ASN A 10 -21.74 -37.70 -16.09
N ALA A 11 -22.46 -36.67 -16.52
CA ALA A 11 -21.91 -35.35 -16.75
C ALA A 11 -21.92 -34.57 -15.43
N VAL A 12 -20.74 -34.10 -15.04
CA VAL A 12 -20.52 -33.07 -14.02
C VAL A 12 -21.29 -31.81 -14.44
N PRO A 13 -22.06 -31.13 -13.56
CA PRO A 13 -22.76 -29.91 -13.94
C PRO A 13 -21.76 -28.80 -14.25
N GLU A 14 -21.71 -28.38 -15.51
CA GLU A 14 -20.96 -27.22 -15.98
C GLU A 14 -21.46 -25.95 -15.30
N LEU A 15 -20.48 -25.25 -14.73
CA LEU A 15 -20.44 -23.86 -14.30
C LEU A 15 -21.20 -22.92 -15.25
N ARG A 16 -22.46 -22.62 -14.93
CA ARG A 16 -23.03 -21.30 -15.24
C ARG A 16 -22.52 -20.32 -14.19
N ARG A 17 -21.31 -19.78 -14.37
CA ARG A 17 -20.85 -18.61 -13.61
C ARG A 17 -21.68 -17.41 -14.06
N GLY A 18 -22.67 -17.07 -13.23
CA GLY A 18 -23.40 -15.81 -13.36
C GLY A 18 -22.42 -14.67 -13.10
N TRP A 19 -22.39 -13.70 -14.02
CA TRP A 19 -21.88 -12.38 -13.69
C TRP A 19 -22.74 -11.82 -12.54
N SER A 20 -22.14 -11.56 -11.38
CA SER A 20 -22.62 -10.52 -10.46
C SER A 20 -22.64 -9.17 -11.20
N ALA A 21 -23.48 -8.24 -10.76
CA ALA A 21 -24.03 -7.13 -11.54
C ALA A 21 -23.06 -6.45 -12.55
N PRO A 22 -23.52 -6.08 -13.77
CA PRO A 22 -22.67 -5.40 -14.75
C PRO A 22 -22.05 -4.13 -14.14
N PRO A 23 -20.85 -3.69 -14.58
CA PRO A 23 -20.20 -2.48 -14.05
C PRO A 23 -21.04 -1.19 -14.12
N LEU A 24 -22.15 -1.21 -14.87
CA LEU A 24 -23.17 -0.16 -14.91
C LEU A 24 -24.01 -0.06 -13.62
N ASP A 25 -24.23 -1.15 -12.90
CA ASP A 25 -25.00 -1.16 -11.66
C ASP A 25 -24.13 -0.70 -10.48
N ILE A 26 -22.83 -1.01 -10.52
CA ILE A 26 -21.82 -0.43 -9.62
C ILE A 26 -21.84 1.11 -9.69
N LEU A 27 -22.01 1.69 -10.88
CA LEU A 27 -22.11 3.15 -11.08
C LEU A 27 -23.39 3.77 -10.50
N ARG A 28 -24.45 2.99 -10.28
CA ARG A 28 -25.72 3.49 -9.74
C ARG A 28 -25.72 3.54 -8.22
N ALA A 29 -25.02 2.60 -7.58
CA ALA A 29 -24.79 2.59 -6.13
C ALA A 29 -23.62 3.51 -5.70
N TYR A 30 -22.88 4.06 -6.66
CA TYR A 30 -21.68 4.84 -6.40
C TYR A 30 -22.01 6.28 -5.95
N ASP A 31 -21.74 6.57 -4.68
CA ASP A 31 -21.75 7.93 -4.14
C ASP A 31 -20.31 8.48 -4.01
N PRO A 32 -19.93 9.49 -4.80
CA PRO A 32 -18.67 10.21 -4.68
C PRO A 32 -18.31 10.64 -3.26
N ASP A 33 -19.29 11.05 -2.47
CA ASP A 33 -19.13 11.65 -1.15
C ASP A 33 -19.02 10.60 -0.03
N GLN A 34 -19.39 9.34 -0.30
CA GLN A 34 -19.15 8.21 0.62
C GLN A 34 -17.68 7.77 0.63
N ARG A 35 -16.91 8.00 -0.46
CA ARG A 35 -15.45 7.74 -0.52
C ARG A 35 -14.65 8.51 0.54
N THR A 36 -15.25 9.55 1.08
CA THR A 36 -14.65 10.49 2.02
C THR A 36 -14.73 10.04 3.48
N LEU A 37 -15.56 9.04 3.79
CA LEU A 37 -15.94 8.72 5.16
C LEU A 37 -15.24 7.47 5.68
N LEU A 38 -13.90 7.44 5.63
CA LEU A 38 -13.23 7.12 6.89
C LEU A 38 -13.35 8.36 7.76
N SER A 39 -14.55 8.63 8.28
CA SER A 39 -14.63 9.59 9.37
C SER A 39 -13.60 9.13 10.38
N GLU A 40 -12.78 10.02 10.93
CA GLU A 40 -11.86 9.67 12.02
C GLU A 40 -12.60 9.13 13.28
N HIS A 41 -13.92 8.93 13.16
CA HIS A 41 -14.89 8.37 14.09
C HIS A 41 -15.27 6.91 13.74
N THR A 42 -14.53 6.20 12.89
CA THR A 42 -14.72 4.75 12.72
C THR A 42 -14.68 4.06 14.09
N ALA A 43 -15.65 3.17 14.27
CA ALA A 43 -16.20 2.72 15.55
C ALA A 43 -15.15 2.23 16.57
N SER A 44 -15.54 2.19 17.85
CA SER A 44 -14.80 1.42 18.85
C SER A 44 -14.46 0.02 18.30
N PRO A 45 -13.31 -0.57 18.71
CA PRO A 45 -12.93 -1.91 18.26
C PRO A 45 -14.11 -2.87 18.33
N LEU A 46 -14.27 -3.68 17.29
CA LEU A 46 -15.40 -4.59 17.18
C LEU A 46 -15.26 -5.67 18.24
N ARG A 47 -16.24 -5.76 19.13
CA ARG A 47 -16.26 -6.75 20.22
C ARG A 47 -16.41 -8.15 19.64
N ILE A 48 -15.47 -9.03 19.95
CA ILE A 48 -15.45 -10.44 19.57
C ILE A 48 -15.59 -11.30 20.83
N GLU A 49 -16.36 -12.36 20.73
CA GLU A 49 -16.68 -13.30 21.79
C GLU A 49 -16.22 -14.71 21.38
N GLU A 50 -16.02 -15.58 22.37
CA GLU A 50 -15.66 -16.97 22.12
C GLU A 50 -16.73 -17.67 21.26
N GLY A 51 -16.30 -18.40 20.23
CA GLY A 51 -17.17 -19.07 19.26
C GLY A 51 -17.55 -18.22 18.03
N ASP A 52 -17.21 -16.93 17.99
CA ASP A 52 -17.41 -16.11 16.80
C ASP A 52 -16.56 -16.60 15.62
N ARG A 53 -17.10 -16.47 14.42
CA ARG A 53 -16.41 -16.63 13.14
C ARG A 53 -16.18 -15.26 12.52
N VAL A 54 -14.91 -14.85 12.46
CA VAL A 54 -14.49 -13.53 11.97
C VAL A 54 -13.97 -13.64 10.55
N GLY A 55 -14.65 -13.01 9.60
CA GLY A 55 -14.24 -12.91 8.21
C GLY A 55 -13.32 -11.71 7.96
N ILE A 56 -12.11 -11.95 7.47
CA ILE A 56 -11.17 -10.91 7.03
C ILE A 56 -11.25 -10.81 5.52
N VAL A 57 -11.81 -9.71 5.01
CA VAL A 57 -11.79 -9.39 3.58
C VAL A 57 -10.45 -8.71 3.28
N LEU A 58 -9.49 -9.48 2.77
CA LEU A 58 -8.18 -8.97 2.36
C LEU A 58 -8.28 -8.46 0.93
N PHE A 59 -8.32 -7.14 0.75
CA PHE A 59 -8.65 -6.58 -0.56
C PHE A 59 -7.51 -5.86 -1.26
N ASN A 60 -7.54 -5.90 -2.59
CA ASN A 60 -6.60 -5.26 -3.49
C ASN A 60 -7.30 -4.85 -4.82
N LEU A 61 -6.60 -4.28 -5.79
CA LEU A 61 -7.16 -3.89 -7.09
C LEU A 61 -7.52 -5.11 -7.96
N GLY A 62 -6.68 -6.15 -7.89
CA GLY A 62 -6.75 -7.28 -8.82
C GLY A 62 -5.84 -7.11 -10.03
N GLY A 63 -5.72 -8.18 -10.81
CA GLY A 63 -5.01 -8.16 -12.09
C GLY A 63 -5.38 -9.38 -12.93
N PRO A 64 -5.33 -9.25 -14.27
CA PRO A 64 -5.69 -10.33 -15.18
C PRO A 64 -4.70 -11.49 -15.02
N SER A 65 -5.21 -12.71 -14.88
CA SER A 65 -4.38 -13.91 -14.68
C SER A 65 -3.88 -14.50 -16.00
N SER A 66 -4.42 -14.05 -17.13
CA SER A 66 -3.98 -14.40 -18.49
C SER A 66 -4.11 -13.21 -19.46
N LEU A 67 -3.48 -13.30 -20.63
CA LEU A 67 -3.55 -12.28 -21.68
C LEU A 67 -4.97 -12.05 -22.23
N GLU A 68 -5.81 -13.07 -22.19
CA GLU A 68 -7.21 -13.00 -22.64
C GLU A 68 -8.07 -12.15 -21.69
N GLU A 69 -7.68 -12.12 -20.42
CA GLU A 69 -8.37 -11.40 -19.34
C GLU A 69 -8.01 -9.90 -19.28
N VAL A 70 -7.00 -9.45 -20.03
CA VAL A 70 -6.49 -8.07 -19.99
C VAL A 70 -7.55 -7.04 -20.40
N GLU A 71 -8.28 -7.29 -21.49
CA GLU A 71 -9.32 -6.36 -21.96
C GLU A 71 -10.51 -6.27 -20.99
N PRO A 72 -11.10 -7.39 -20.51
CA PRO A 72 -12.12 -7.36 -19.47
C PRO A 72 -11.66 -6.65 -18.18
N PHE A 73 -10.43 -6.88 -17.74
CA PHE A 73 -9.86 -6.20 -16.57
C PHE A 73 -9.79 -4.69 -16.77
N LEU A 74 -9.23 -4.24 -17.90
CA LEU A 74 -9.16 -2.81 -18.24
C LEU A 74 -10.54 -2.18 -18.33
N TYR A 75 -11.52 -2.90 -18.88
CA TYR A 75 -12.90 -2.43 -18.95
C TYR A 75 -13.45 -2.16 -17.53
N ASN A 76 -13.28 -3.09 -16.59
CA ASN A 76 -13.72 -2.92 -15.20
C ASN A 76 -13.02 -1.74 -14.51
N LEU A 77 -11.71 -1.60 -14.70
CA LEU A 77 -10.91 -0.51 -14.16
C LEU A 77 -11.40 0.86 -14.67
N LEU A 78 -11.59 1.00 -15.98
CA LEU A 78 -12.02 2.25 -16.61
C LEU A 78 -13.48 2.60 -16.31
N MET A 79 -14.30 1.61 -15.96
CA MET A 79 -15.66 1.83 -15.51
C MET A 79 -15.72 2.51 -14.13
N ASP A 80 -14.67 2.47 -13.31
CA ASP A 80 -14.65 3.09 -11.98
C ASP A 80 -14.42 4.62 -12.03
N PRO A 81 -15.38 5.46 -11.60
CA PRO A 81 -15.22 6.90 -11.53
C PRO A 81 -14.11 7.37 -10.59
N ALA A 82 -13.66 6.53 -9.66
CA ALA A 82 -12.51 6.82 -8.81
C ALA A 82 -11.19 6.77 -9.58
N VAL A 83 -11.10 5.94 -10.62
CA VAL A 83 -9.89 5.75 -11.43
C VAL A 83 -9.87 6.71 -12.61
N LEU A 84 -11.01 6.89 -13.28
CA LEU A 84 -11.14 7.80 -14.41
C LEU A 84 -12.24 8.83 -14.12
N ASP A 85 -11.82 9.99 -13.63
CA ASP A 85 -12.70 11.14 -13.29
C ASP A 85 -13.04 11.97 -14.53
N VAL A 86 -13.83 11.37 -15.42
CA VAL A 86 -14.38 12.04 -16.61
C VAL A 86 -15.88 12.28 -16.37
N PRO A 87 -16.42 13.47 -16.67
CA PRO A 87 -17.82 13.83 -16.41
C PRO A 87 -18.79 13.20 -17.44
N VAL A 88 -18.65 11.90 -17.68
CA VAL A 88 -19.49 11.10 -18.56
C VAL A 88 -20.24 10.05 -17.74
N GLY A 89 -21.57 10.13 -17.74
CA GLY A 89 -22.44 9.20 -17.01
C GLY A 89 -22.91 8.01 -17.84
N GLY A 90 -23.20 6.89 -17.15
CA GLY A 90 -23.96 5.76 -17.69
C GLY A 90 -23.44 5.19 -19.03
N ARG A 91 -24.29 5.20 -20.05
CA ARG A 91 -24.01 4.58 -21.36
C ARG A 91 -22.81 5.17 -22.09
N LEU A 92 -22.54 6.47 -21.91
CA LEU A 92 -21.39 7.12 -22.54
C LEU A 92 -20.08 6.64 -21.93
N ARG A 93 -20.05 6.48 -20.60
CA ARG A 93 -18.91 5.87 -19.89
C ARG A 93 -18.69 4.42 -20.33
N HIS A 94 -19.75 3.63 -20.47
CA HIS A 94 -19.65 2.26 -20.99
C HIS A 94 -18.99 2.21 -22.38
N TRP A 95 -19.46 3.02 -23.33
CA TRP A 95 -18.89 3.05 -24.68
C TRP A 95 -17.43 3.51 -24.68
N MET A 96 -17.11 4.55 -23.90
CA MET A 96 -15.75 5.05 -23.73
C MET A 96 -14.84 3.99 -23.12
N ALA A 97 -15.21 3.41 -21.98
CA ALA A 97 -14.44 2.40 -21.27
C ALA A 97 -14.17 1.18 -22.16
N LYS A 98 -15.20 0.69 -22.87
CA LYS A 98 -15.04 -0.43 -23.82
C LYS A 98 -14.08 -0.10 -24.96
N SER A 99 -14.21 1.09 -25.55
CA SER A 99 -13.36 1.50 -26.68
C SER A 99 -11.91 1.70 -26.24
N VAL A 100 -11.69 2.37 -25.11
CA VAL A 100 -10.34 2.59 -24.56
C VAL A 100 -9.71 1.27 -24.10
N ALA A 101 -10.48 0.37 -23.47
CA ALA A 101 -10.00 -0.96 -23.09
C ALA A 101 -9.54 -1.75 -24.31
N TYR A 102 -10.35 -1.81 -25.37
CA TYR A 102 -9.98 -2.49 -26.62
C TYR A 102 -8.70 -1.92 -27.24
N LEU A 103 -8.61 -0.58 -27.35
CA LEU A 103 -7.44 0.09 -27.95
C LEU A 103 -6.16 -0.10 -27.13
N ARG A 104 -6.25 -0.15 -25.79
CA ARG A 104 -5.09 -0.29 -24.91
C ARG A 104 -4.73 -1.74 -24.58
N ALA A 105 -5.63 -2.68 -24.85
CA ALA A 105 -5.44 -4.08 -24.49
C ALA A 105 -4.25 -4.72 -25.19
N GLU A 106 -3.99 -4.39 -26.45
CA GLU A 106 -2.87 -4.97 -27.21
C GLU A 106 -1.52 -4.60 -26.58
N THR A 107 -1.24 -3.31 -26.42
CA THR A 107 -0.02 -2.83 -25.74
C THR A 107 0.09 -3.38 -24.32
N LEU A 108 -1.03 -3.50 -23.59
CA LEU A 108 -0.99 -4.04 -22.22
C LEU A 108 -0.73 -5.55 -22.20
N ARG A 109 -1.21 -6.32 -23.19
CA ARG A 109 -0.90 -7.75 -23.32
C ARG A 109 0.58 -7.97 -23.53
N GLU A 110 1.25 -7.16 -24.36
CA GLU A 110 2.70 -7.23 -24.58
C GLU A 110 3.46 -7.05 -23.26
N ARG A 111 3.03 -6.08 -22.42
CA ARG A 111 3.60 -5.86 -21.08
C ARG A 111 3.39 -7.05 -20.15
N TYR A 112 2.20 -7.65 -20.14
CA TYR A 112 1.93 -8.86 -19.37
C TYR A 112 2.73 -10.06 -19.88
N GLU A 113 2.93 -10.19 -21.19
CA GLU A 113 3.73 -11.25 -21.79
C GLU A 113 5.19 -11.19 -21.32
N MET A 114 5.76 -9.98 -21.25
CA MET A 114 7.13 -9.76 -20.74
C MET A 114 7.33 -10.16 -19.27
N ILE A 115 6.26 -10.25 -18.47
CA ILE A 115 6.31 -10.68 -17.06
C ILE A 115 5.78 -12.10 -16.82
N GLY A 116 5.58 -12.88 -17.89
CA GLY A 116 5.16 -14.29 -17.81
C GLY A 116 3.71 -14.58 -18.20
N GLY A 117 3.03 -13.65 -18.87
CA GLY A 117 1.72 -13.86 -19.50
C GLY A 117 0.49 -13.55 -18.63
N GLY A 118 0.68 -13.02 -17.42
CA GLY A 118 -0.39 -12.66 -16.51
C GLY A 118 0.11 -12.03 -15.21
N SER A 119 -0.78 -11.37 -14.48
CA SER A 119 -0.48 -10.77 -13.18
C SER A 119 -0.31 -11.84 -12.10
N PRO A 120 0.83 -11.86 -11.37
CA PRO A 120 1.00 -12.79 -10.25
C PRO A 120 0.16 -12.38 -9.03
N LEU A 121 -0.42 -11.17 -9.03
CA LEU A 121 -1.12 -10.56 -7.90
C LEU A 121 -2.21 -11.46 -7.32
N THR A 122 -3.09 -12.03 -8.14
CA THR A 122 -4.21 -12.84 -7.65
C THR A 122 -3.75 -14.12 -6.94
N ARG A 123 -2.70 -14.76 -7.47
CA ARG A 123 -2.09 -15.93 -6.83
C ARG A 123 -1.44 -15.53 -5.51
N LEU A 124 -0.61 -14.48 -5.51
CA LEU A 124 0.09 -14.00 -4.32
C LEU A 124 -0.86 -13.51 -3.23
N ALA A 125 -1.97 -12.85 -3.59
CA ALA A 125 -2.99 -12.43 -2.64
C ALA A 125 -3.70 -13.61 -1.97
N ARG A 126 -3.93 -14.72 -2.68
CA ARG A 126 -4.46 -15.95 -2.08
C ARG A 126 -3.44 -16.59 -1.12
N GLU A 127 -2.17 -16.57 -1.47
CA GLU A 127 -1.08 -17.05 -0.60
C GLU A 127 -0.96 -16.18 0.67
N GLN A 128 -1.05 -14.85 0.53
CA GLN A 128 -1.09 -13.89 1.63
C GLN A 128 -2.30 -14.12 2.53
N ALA A 129 -3.51 -14.27 1.96
CA ALA A 129 -4.72 -14.56 2.71
C ALA A 129 -4.56 -15.85 3.54
N LYS A 130 -4.09 -16.94 2.90
CA LYS A 130 -3.85 -18.21 3.60
C LYS A 130 -2.81 -18.09 4.72
N ALA A 131 -1.71 -17.38 4.48
CA ALA A 131 -0.68 -17.16 5.49
C ALA A 131 -1.20 -16.34 6.68
N LEU A 132 -1.98 -15.29 6.39
CA LEU A 132 -2.63 -14.46 7.42
C LEU A 132 -3.66 -15.27 8.23
N GLN A 133 -4.46 -16.10 7.58
CA GLN A 133 -5.43 -16.95 8.26
C GLN A 133 -4.76 -17.92 9.24
N GLY A 134 -3.70 -18.60 8.79
CA GLY A 134 -2.92 -19.48 9.65
C GLY A 134 -2.34 -18.70 10.84
N HIS A 135 -1.69 -17.57 10.57
CA HIS A 135 -1.10 -16.75 11.63
C HIS A 135 -2.14 -16.24 12.65
N LEU A 136 -3.32 -15.78 12.19
CA LEU A 136 -4.38 -15.30 13.08
C LEU A 136 -4.95 -16.42 13.95
N ASN A 137 -5.21 -17.59 13.36
CA ASN A 137 -5.75 -18.73 14.12
C ASN A 137 -4.74 -19.29 15.12
N ASP A 138 -3.50 -19.54 14.68
CA ASP A 138 -2.45 -20.07 15.57
C ASP A 138 -2.18 -19.11 16.74
N ARG A 139 -2.21 -17.79 16.47
CA ARG A 139 -1.79 -16.79 17.45
C ARG A 139 -2.91 -16.29 18.36
N TYR A 140 -4.09 -16.10 17.80
CA TYR A 140 -5.22 -15.47 18.49
C TYR A 140 -6.44 -16.38 18.51
N GLY A 141 -6.71 -17.16 17.46
CA GLY A 141 -7.88 -18.04 17.38
C GLY A 141 -7.87 -19.17 18.40
N GLU A 142 -6.84 -20.03 18.39
CA GLU A 142 -6.74 -21.16 19.32
C GLU A 142 -6.81 -20.75 20.80
N PRO A 143 -6.12 -19.69 21.27
CA PRO A 143 -6.19 -19.28 22.66
C PRO A 143 -7.54 -18.67 23.08
N THR A 144 -8.32 -18.13 22.14
CA THR A 144 -9.57 -17.39 22.44
C THR A 144 -10.84 -18.15 22.04
N GLY A 145 -10.71 -19.27 21.33
CA GLY A 145 -11.84 -20.01 20.76
C GLY A 145 -12.53 -19.27 19.61
N ILE A 146 -11.83 -18.37 18.92
CA ILE A 146 -12.33 -17.60 17.76
C ILE A 146 -11.83 -18.26 16.48
N GLU A 147 -12.68 -18.34 15.45
CA GLU A 147 -12.28 -18.80 14.13
C GLU A 147 -12.09 -17.61 13.18
N PHE A 148 -10.87 -17.42 12.67
CA PHE A 148 -10.58 -16.43 11.65
C PHE A 148 -10.58 -17.07 10.26
N LEU A 149 -11.33 -16.50 9.32
CA LEU A 149 -11.36 -16.92 7.91
C LEU A 149 -11.01 -15.74 7.01
N THR A 150 -10.11 -15.94 6.04
CA THR A 150 -9.68 -14.86 5.13
C THR A 150 -10.29 -15.03 3.74
N TYR A 151 -10.71 -13.92 3.15
CA TYR A 151 -11.34 -13.85 1.85
C TYR A 151 -10.60 -12.81 0.99
N PRO A 152 -9.76 -13.22 0.03
CA PRO A 152 -9.19 -12.29 -0.92
C PRO A 152 -10.31 -11.68 -1.78
N ALA A 153 -10.30 -10.35 -1.96
CA ALA A 153 -11.28 -9.64 -2.77
C ALA A 153 -10.62 -8.57 -3.67
N MET A 154 -10.91 -8.60 -4.95
CA MET A 154 -10.30 -7.76 -5.97
C MET A 154 -11.31 -6.75 -6.47
N ARG A 155 -10.92 -5.48 -6.52
CA ARG A 155 -11.81 -4.38 -6.88
C ARG A 155 -12.23 -4.41 -8.36
N TYR A 156 -11.35 -4.88 -9.25
CA TYR A 156 -11.56 -4.89 -10.69
C TYR A 156 -11.42 -6.27 -11.33
N TRP A 157 -11.13 -7.30 -10.53
CA TRP A 157 -10.91 -8.67 -11.01
C TRP A 157 -11.50 -9.72 -10.07
N HIS A 158 -11.19 -11.00 -10.31
CA HIS A 158 -11.59 -12.12 -9.46
C HIS A 158 -10.45 -12.56 -8.52
N PRO A 159 -10.78 -13.12 -7.33
CA PRO A 159 -12.12 -13.19 -6.71
C PRO A 159 -12.66 -11.80 -6.38
N SER A 160 -13.95 -11.55 -6.63
CA SER A 160 -14.57 -10.24 -6.42
C SER A 160 -15.07 -10.05 -4.98
N TYR A 161 -15.60 -8.86 -4.68
CA TYR A 161 -16.22 -8.61 -3.36
C TYR A 161 -17.52 -9.40 -3.18
N GLU A 162 -18.27 -9.60 -4.27
CA GLU A 162 -19.47 -10.43 -4.29
C GLU A 162 -19.12 -11.92 -4.08
N ASP A 163 -18.04 -12.40 -4.71
CA ASP A 163 -17.53 -13.75 -4.48
C ASP A 163 -17.17 -13.95 -2.99
N ALA A 164 -16.46 -12.97 -2.40
CA ALA A 164 -16.10 -12.99 -0.98
C ALA A 164 -17.34 -12.94 -0.07
N ALA A 165 -18.30 -12.06 -0.33
CA ALA A 165 -19.52 -11.93 0.47
C ALA A 165 -20.39 -13.20 0.40
N ALA A 166 -20.51 -13.81 -0.78
CA ALA A 166 -21.24 -15.07 -0.96
C ALA A 166 -20.56 -16.21 -0.21
N GLN A 167 -19.23 -16.27 -0.25
CA GLN A 167 -18.48 -17.29 0.49
C GLN A 167 -18.60 -17.08 2.01
N MET A 168 -18.50 -15.85 2.50
CA MET A 168 -18.71 -15.51 3.91
C MET A 168 -20.12 -15.88 4.41
N ALA A 169 -21.14 -15.71 3.58
CA ALA A 169 -22.50 -16.13 3.92
C ALA A 169 -22.63 -17.66 3.98
N ALA A 170 -21.93 -18.40 3.11
CA ALA A 170 -21.88 -19.86 3.15
C ALA A 170 -21.07 -20.39 4.34
N ASP A 171 -20.06 -19.64 4.77
CA ASP A 171 -19.22 -19.91 5.92
C ASP A 171 -19.79 -19.28 7.21
N ASP A 172 -21.09 -18.96 7.27
CA ASP A 172 -21.81 -18.44 8.46
C ASP A 172 -20.99 -17.42 9.28
N ILE A 173 -20.37 -16.44 8.61
CA ILE A 173 -19.53 -15.42 9.27
C ILE A 173 -20.40 -14.52 10.16
N ASP A 174 -19.93 -14.28 11.38
CA ASP A 174 -20.60 -13.42 12.36
C ASP A 174 -20.17 -11.95 12.21
N LYS A 175 -18.87 -11.73 11.99
CA LYS A 175 -18.22 -10.41 12.10
C LYS A 175 -17.18 -10.22 11.01
N VAL A 176 -17.01 -8.98 10.54
CA VAL A 176 -16.19 -8.69 9.36
C VAL A 176 -15.13 -7.63 9.63
N VAL A 177 -13.92 -7.90 9.13
CA VAL A 177 -12.82 -6.93 9.07
C VAL A 177 -12.46 -6.67 7.61
N LEU A 178 -12.58 -5.42 7.18
CA LEU A 178 -12.08 -4.98 5.88
C LEU A 178 -10.61 -4.58 6.03
N LEU A 179 -9.72 -5.32 5.38
CA LEU A 179 -8.27 -5.16 5.47
C LEU A 179 -7.67 -4.83 4.09
N PRO A 180 -7.19 -3.59 3.86
CA PRO A 180 -6.53 -3.24 2.62
C PRO A 180 -5.16 -3.91 2.52
N SER A 181 -4.79 -4.35 1.31
CA SER A 181 -3.40 -4.65 0.94
C SER A 181 -2.59 -3.39 0.59
N PHE A 182 -3.10 -2.21 0.98
CA PHE A 182 -2.47 -0.91 0.82
C PHE A 182 -2.10 -0.36 2.20
N PRO A 183 -0.81 -0.25 2.55
CA PRO A 183 -0.40 0.27 3.86
C PRO A 183 -0.80 1.73 4.05
N GLN A 184 -0.71 2.52 2.98
CA GLN A 184 -1.09 3.92 2.94
C GLN A 184 -2.51 4.07 2.38
N TYR A 185 -3.40 4.70 3.14
CA TYR A 185 -4.72 5.05 2.66
C TYR A 185 -4.64 6.04 1.48
N SER A 186 -5.42 5.75 0.44
CA SER A 186 -5.79 6.72 -0.60
C SER A 186 -7.27 6.55 -0.92
N THR A 187 -7.91 7.65 -1.32
CA THR A 187 -9.30 7.64 -1.78
C THR A 187 -9.47 6.82 -3.07
N ALA A 188 -8.44 6.78 -3.93
CA ALA A 188 -8.46 6.06 -5.19
C ALA A 188 -8.33 4.54 -5.03
N THR A 189 -7.72 4.06 -3.95
CA THR A 189 -7.52 2.63 -3.68
C THR A 189 -8.45 2.13 -2.58
N THR A 190 -8.10 2.38 -1.32
CA THR A 190 -8.85 1.94 -0.16
C THR A 190 -10.23 2.59 -0.12
N GLY A 191 -10.33 3.89 -0.44
CA GLY A 191 -11.63 4.58 -0.50
C GLY A 191 -12.59 3.96 -1.52
N SER A 192 -12.13 3.69 -2.76
CA SER A 192 -12.96 3.04 -3.79
C SER A 192 -13.41 1.63 -3.39
N ALA A 193 -12.50 0.85 -2.79
CA ALA A 193 -12.79 -0.48 -2.25
C ALA A 193 -13.91 -0.45 -1.18
N LEU A 194 -13.80 0.45 -0.21
CA LEU A 194 -14.78 0.58 0.86
C LEU A 194 -16.14 1.08 0.36
N ALA A 195 -16.14 2.06 -0.55
CA ALA A 195 -17.37 2.55 -1.18
C ALA A 195 -18.09 1.45 -1.96
N HIS A 196 -17.35 0.57 -2.65
CA HIS A 196 -17.94 -0.57 -3.34
C HIS A 196 -18.56 -1.58 -2.36
N TRP A 197 -17.87 -1.91 -1.27
CA TRP A 197 -18.43 -2.78 -0.21
C TRP A 197 -19.69 -2.18 0.44
N GLN A 198 -19.73 -0.87 0.65
CA GLN A 198 -20.92 -0.16 1.14
C GLN A 198 -22.07 -0.24 0.12
N GLY A 199 -21.80 0.05 -1.15
CA GLY A 199 -22.78 0.00 -2.23
C GLY A 199 -23.41 -1.39 -2.41
N LEU A 200 -22.65 -2.48 -2.22
CA LEU A 200 -23.22 -3.83 -2.21
C LEU A 200 -24.24 -4.04 -1.07
N GLY A 201 -24.01 -3.41 0.08
CA GLY A 201 -24.94 -3.45 1.21
C GLY A 201 -26.20 -2.62 0.95
N ASP A 202 -26.04 -1.41 0.41
CA ASP A 202 -27.15 -0.52 0.07
C ASP A 202 -28.05 -1.10 -1.03
N ALA A 203 -27.49 -1.93 -1.91
CA ALA A 203 -28.19 -2.66 -2.97
C ALA A 203 -28.80 -4.00 -2.53
N ASP A 204 -28.65 -4.40 -1.26
CA ASP A 204 -29.07 -5.72 -0.73
C ASP A 204 -28.41 -6.92 -1.46
N GLU A 205 -27.19 -6.72 -1.99
CA GLU A 205 -26.40 -7.73 -2.71
C GLU A 205 -25.39 -8.46 -1.78
N ARG A 206 -25.34 -8.10 -0.50
CA ARG A 206 -24.61 -8.82 0.53
C ARG A 206 -25.37 -8.82 1.85
N ALA A 207 -25.09 -9.80 2.72
CA ALA A 207 -25.65 -9.79 4.06
C ALA A 207 -25.10 -8.62 4.91
N THR A 208 -25.84 -8.30 5.98
CA THR A 208 -25.45 -7.28 6.94
C THR A 208 -24.67 -7.91 8.09
N TRP A 209 -23.39 -7.58 8.19
CA TRP A 209 -22.52 -7.99 9.30
C TRP A 209 -22.03 -6.78 10.12
N PRO A 210 -21.87 -6.91 11.44
CA PRO A 210 -21.00 -6.02 12.21
C PRO A 210 -19.62 -5.97 11.55
N THR A 211 -19.24 -4.78 11.08
CA THR A 211 -18.05 -4.58 10.24
C THR A 211 -17.13 -3.53 10.85
N THR A 212 -15.84 -3.80 10.85
CA THR A 212 -14.78 -2.81 11.15
C THR A 212 -13.79 -2.73 9.99
N VAL A 213 -13.01 -1.65 9.95
CA VAL A 213 -12.10 -1.33 8.84
C VAL A 213 -10.73 -0.98 9.39
N VAL A 214 -9.68 -1.52 8.77
CA VAL A 214 -8.31 -1.08 9.00
C VAL A 214 -8.04 0.16 8.14
N PRO A 215 -7.90 1.37 8.71
CA PRO A 215 -7.74 2.60 7.94
C PRO A 215 -6.37 2.70 7.26
N GLU A 216 -5.29 2.35 7.96
CA GLU A 216 -3.91 2.37 7.46
C GLU A 216 -2.99 1.63 8.44
N TYR A 217 -1.83 1.20 7.96
CA TYR A 217 -0.76 0.60 8.76
C TYR A 217 0.63 1.01 8.23
N ALA A 218 0.72 2.21 7.65
CA ALA A 218 1.88 2.73 6.91
C ALA A 218 3.16 2.84 7.76
N ALA A 219 3.03 2.97 9.08
CA ALA A 219 4.14 3.01 10.03
C ALA A 219 4.13 1.85 11.03
N ASN A 220 3.49 0.72 10.69
CA ASN A 220 3.57 -0.48 11.52
C ASN A 220 5.04 -0.97 11.60
N PRO A 221 5.60 -1.29 12.79
CA PRO A 221 7.01 -1.63 12.93
C PRO A 221 7.41 -2.91 12.18
N LYS A 222 6.51 -3.88 12.06
CA LYS A 222 6.72 -5.12 11.30
C LYS A 222 6.73 -4.85 9.80
N TYR A 223 5.83 -3.99 9.33
CA TYR A 223 5.83 -3.53 7.93
C TYR A 223 7.14 -2.79 7.58
N VAL A 224 7.55 -1.85 8.44
CA VAL A 224 8.80 -1.10 8.28
C VAL A 224 10.01 -2.02 8.26
N GLN A 225 10.06 -3.03 9.13
CA GLN A 225 11.13 -4.01 9.14
C GLN A 225 11.11 -4.91 7.89
N ALA A 226 9.94 -5.36 7.44
CA ALA A 226 9.81 -6.16 6.23
C ALA A 226 10.36 -5.41 4.99
N LEU A 227 10.08 -4.10 4.88
CA LEU A 227 10.69 -3.27 3.84
C LEU A 227 12.22 -3.18 3.99
N SER A 228 12.71 -3.02 5.21
CA SER A 228 14.15 -3.01 5.48
C SER A 228 14.82 -4.32 5.07
N GLU A 229 14.21 -5.47 5.39
CA GLU A 229 14.74 -6.79 5.01
C GLU A 229 14.73 -6.98 3.48
N ARG A 230 13.70 -6.52 2.77
CA ARG A 230 13.70 -6.49 1.29
C ARG A 230 14.79 -5.61 0.70
N ILE A 231 15.10 -4.48 1.34
CA ILE A 231 16.22 -3.62 0.94
C ILE A 231 17.53 -4.39 1.12
N ASP A 232 17.74 -5.04 2.26
CA ASP A 232 18.97 -5.81 2.53
C ASP A 232 19.14 -6.99 1.55
N GLU A 233 18.06 -7.70 1.25
CA GLU A 233 18.05 -8.76 0.23
C GLU A 233 18.44 -8.20 -1.16
N ALA A 234 17.89 -7.05 -1.54
CA ALA A 234 18.18 -6.46 -2.84
C ALA A 234 19.61 -5.90 -2.92
N LEU A 235 20.12 -5.31 -1.84
CA LEU A 235 21.51 -4.83 -1.76
C LEU A 235 22.53 -5.95 -1.98
N GLN A 236 22.22 -7.19 -1.62
CA GLN A 236 23.09 -8.35 -1.88
C GLN A 236 23.24 -8.68 -3.37
N ARG A 237 22.35 -8.21 -4.24
CA ARG A 237 22.47 -8.38 -5.70
C ARG A 237 23.47 -7.41 -6.33
N PHE A 238 23.75 -6.29 -5.68
CA PHE A 238 24.79 -5.36 -6.14
C PHE A 238 26.19 -5.95 -5.93
N PRO A 239 27.15 -5.65 -6.83
CA PRO A 239 28.54 -6.01 -6.62
C PRO A 239 29.06 -5.46 -5.29
N ARG A 240 29.81 -6.27 -4.52
CA ARG A 240 30.28 -5.90 -3.17
C ARG A 240 31.02 -4.56 -3.10
N GLY A 241 31.72 -4.18 -4.17
CA GLY A 241 32.51 -2.95 -4.23
C GLY A 241 31.68 -1.66 -4.37
N VAL A 242 30.43 -1.75 -4.85
CA VAL A 242 29.55 -0.59 -5.08
C VAL A 242 28.39 -0.54 -4.09
N GLN A 243 28.26 -1.55 -3.22
CA GLN A 243 27.11 -1.66 -2.31
C GLN A 243 26.94 -0.38 -1.50
N ASP A 244 28.01 0.20 -0.94
CA ASP A 244 27.95 1.42 -0.12
C ASP A 244 27.61 2.70 -0.89
N GLU A 245 27.68 2.68 -2.22
CA GLU A 245 27.37 3.80 -3.11
C GLU A 245 25.92 3.80 -3.58
N VAL A 246 25.17 2.73 -3.29
CA VAL A 246 23.77 2.58 -3.74
C VAL A 246 22.89 3.66 -3.11
N VAL A 247 22.20 4.41 -3.97
CA VAL A 247 21.13 5.35 -3.60
C VAL A 247 19.78 4.65 -3.61
N LEU A 248 18.97 4.87 -2.57
CA LEU A 248 17.63 4.30 -2.48
C LEU A 248 16.59 5.24 -3.13
N VAL A 249 15.75 4.72 -4.02
CA VAL A 249 14.62 5.46 -4.59
C VAL A 249 13.32 4.78 -4.17
N PHE A 250 12.63 5.37 -3.19
CA PHE A 250 11.31 4.90 -2.76
C PHE A 250 10.27 5.36 -3.78
N SER A 251 9.82 4.44 -4.62
CA SER A 251 8.82 4.68 -5.67
C SER A 251 7.42 4.37 -5.14
N ALA A 252 6.55 5.37 -5.16
CA ALA A 252 5.13 5.24 -4.81
C ALA A 252 4.28 5.37 -6.07
N HIS A 253 3.29 4.50 -6.27
CA HIS A 253 2.37 4.68 -7.38
C HIS A 253 1.51 5.90 -7.17
N ASP A 254 1.50 6.79 -8.16
CA ASP A 254 0.81 8.06 -8.03
C ASP A 254 -0.71 7.86 -8.00
N THR A 255 -1.38 8.81 -7.36
CA THR A 255 -2.83 8.93 -7.29
C THR A 255 -3.18 10.34 -7.75
N PRO A 256 -4.22 10.55 -8.56
CA PRO A 256 -4.57 11.89 -9.04
C PRO A 256 -4.63 12.90 -7.88
N PHE A 257 -3.66 13.83 -7.81
CA PHE A 257 -3.49 14.76 -6.69
C PHE A 257 -4.65 15.76 -6.57
N ARG A 258 -5.41 15.93 -7.66
CA ARG A 258 -6.58 16.80 -7.74
C ARG A 258 -7.82 16.00 -8.14
N MET A 259 -8.43 15.32 -7.18
CA MET A 259 -9.84 14.93 -7.32
C MET A 259 -10.72 16.17 -7.31
N ARG A 260 -11.78 16.17 -8.13
CA ARG A 260 -12.73 17.29 -8.37
C ARG A 260 -13.34 17.96 -7.15
N ASN A 261 -13.23 17.38 -5.95
CA ASN A 261 -14.03 17.73 -4.77
C ASN A 261 -13.25 18.40 -3.62
N GLU A 262 -12.04 18.94 -3.83
CA GLU A 262 -11.28 19.67 -2.78
C GLU A 262 -11.01 18.87 -1.48
N GLN A 263 -11.20 17.54 -1.51
CA GLN A 263 -11.10 16.66 -0.34
C GLN A 263 -9.65 16.18 -0.10
N GLU A 264 -9.31 15.99 1.17
CA GLU A 264 -7.95 15.79 1.64
C GLU A 264 -7.50 14.32 1.57
N ASP A 265 -6.84 13.89 0.49
CA ASP A 265 -6.18 12.57 0.47
C ASP A 265 -4.88 12.60 1.32
N PRO A 266 -4.74 11.77 2.38
CA PRO A 266 -3.53 11.72 3.21
C PRO A 266 -2.37 10.94 2.56
N PHE A 267 -2.56 10.35 1.38
CA PHE A 267 -1.61 9.44 0.73
C PHE A 267 -0.17 9.96 0.70
N CYS A 268 0.08 11.19 0.20
CA CYS A 268 1.43 11.80 0.22
C CYS A 268 2.06 11.70 1.63
N CYS A 269 1.33 12.17 2.63
CA CYS A 269 1.86 12.26 3.98
C CYS A 269 2.14 10.88 4.56
N LEU A 270 1.30 9.89 4.26
CA LEU A 270 1.52 8.50 4.68
C LEU A 270 2.73 7.87 3.98
N VAL A 271 2.94 8.15 2.70
CA VAL A 271 4.14 7.70 1.95
C VAL A 271 5.40 8.28 2.58
N HIS A 272 5.50 9.60 2.71
CA HIS A 272 6.68 10.23 3.34
C HIS A 272 6.88 9.78 4.78
N SER A 273 5.80 9.59 5.53
CA SER A 273 5.87 9.05 6.89
C SER A 273 6.42 7.62 6.91
N THR A 274 6.02 6.77 5.95
CA THR A 274 6.55 5.39 5.78
C THR A 274 8.04 5.44 5.52
N VAL A 275 8.47 6.20 4.50
CA VAL A 275 9.88 6.33 4.10
C VAL A 275 10.72 6.84 5.27
N ALA A 276 10.23 7.85 6.00
CA ALA A 276 10.92 8.37 7.18
C ALA A 276 11.08 7.32 8.29
N GLN A 277 10.09 6.43 8.50
CA GLN A 277 10.22 5.34 9.47
C GLN A 277 11.20 4.26 9.01
N VAL A 278 11.17 3.88 7.73
CA VAL A 278 12.14 2.92 7.15
C VAL A 278 13.56 3.47 7.31
N MET A 279 13.80 4.70 6.88
CA MET A 279 15.14 5.28 6.97
C MET A 279 15.58 5.52 8.43
N ARG A 280 14.65 5.80 9.36
CA ARG A 280 14.97 5.85 10.79
C ARG A 280 15.35 4.47 11.33
N HIS A 281 14.62 3.41 10.96
CA HIS A 281 14.93 2.04 11.35
C HIS A 281 16.32 1.60 10.88
N ARG A 282 16.71 2.04 9.68
CA ARG A 282 18.02 1.77 9.08
C ARG A 282 19.13 2.72 9.52
N ASN A 283 18.87 3.60 10.49
CA ASN A 283 19.81 4.65 10.93
C ASN A 283 20.33 5.55 9.79
N ARG A 284 19.54 5.73 8.73
CA ARG A 284 19.91 6.48 7.51
C ARG A 284 21.26 6.03 6.93
N ASP A 285 21.43 4.72 6.84
CA ASP A 285 22.62 4.08 6.30
C ASP A 285 22.94 4.44 4.84
N ARG A 286 21.96 4.96 4.08
CA ARG A 286 22.11 5.36 2.67
C ARG A 286 21.43 6.68 2.31
N PRO A 287 21.90 7.37 1.25
CA PRO A 287 21.14 8.42 0.59
C PRO A 287 19.82 7.87 0.05
N PHE A 288 18.76 8.68 0.10
CA PHE A 288 17.44 8.25 -0.36
C PHE A 288 16.61 9.38 -0.95
N HIS A 289 15.73 9.02 -1.89
CA HIS A 289 14.74 9.89 -2.50
C HIS A 289 13.35 9.26 -2.42
N THR A 290 12.32 10.09 -2.36
CA THR A 290 10.92 9.66 -2.54
C THR A 290 10.44 10.17 -3.88
N ALA A 291 9.89 9.29 -4.71
CA ALA A 291 9.43 9.60 -6.05
C ALA A 291 8.11 8.91 -6.36
N PHE A 292 7.43 9.37 -7.42
CA PHE A 292 6.10 8.90 -7.78
C PHE A 292 6.06 8.37 -9.22
N GLN A 293 5.39 7.22 -9.44
CA GLN A 293 5.33 6.54 -10.75
C GLN A 293 3.91 6.51 -11.32
N SER A 294 3.77 6.06 -12.58
CA SER A 294 2.47 5.80 -13.22
C SER A 294 1.54 7.02 -13.34
N MET A 295 2.06 8.18 -13.77
CA MET A 295 1.27 9.40 -14.04
C MET A 295 0.38 9.23 -15.30
N ILE A 296 -0.95 9.18 -15.16
CA ILE A 296 -1.89 8.96 -16.28
C ILE A 296 -2.66 10.24 -16.65
N GLY A 297 -2.08 11.10 -17.48
CA GLY A 297 -2.80 12.23 -18.09
C GLY A 297 -2.16 13.61 -17.83
N PRO A 298 -2.79 14.70 -18.29
CA PRO A 298 -2.08 15.94 -18.58
C PRO A 298 -1.73 16.85 -17.39
N SER A 299 -2.22 16.64 -16.16
CA SER A 299 -1.89 17.53 -15.02
C SER A 299 -2.33 17.01 -13.65
N GLY A 300 -1.59 17.39 -12.59
CA GLY A 300 -2.00 17.20 -11.19
C GLY A 300 -1.44 15.94 -10.55
N TRP A 301 -0.15 15.70 -10.69
CA TRP A 301 0.57 14.51 -10.19
C TRP A 301 1.52 14.88 -9.06
N LEU A 302 1.86 13.90 -8.23
CA LEU A 302 2.86 14.07 -7.19
C LEU A 302 4.26 14.09 -7.83
N THR A 303 5.12 14.99 -7.38
CA THR A 303 6.49 15.15 -7.90
C THR A 303 7.54 14.93 -6.80
N PRO A 304 8.79 14.59 -7.15
CA PRO A 304 9.30 14.27 -8.49
C PRO A 304 8.80 12.91 -9.00
N SER A 305 8.82 12.71 -10.32
CA SER A 305 8.54 11.39 -10.88
C SER A 305 9.72 10.43 -10.65
N THR A 306 9.46 9.12 -10.63
CA THR A 306 10.52 8.10 -10.49
C THR A 306 11.52 8.19 -11.64
N GLN A 307 11.02 8.41 -12.85
CA GLN A 307 11.81 8.67 -14.05
C GLN A 307 12.73 9.90 -13.89
N ASP A 308 12.16 11.07 -13.59
CA ASP A 308 12.95 12.31 -13.42
C ASP A 308 13.99 12.18 -12.31
N THR A 309 13.65 11.44 -11.24
CA THR A 309 14.57 11.20 -10.12
C THR A 309 15.76 10.37 -10.56
N ILE A 310 15.55 9.34 -11.37
CA ILE A 310 16.63 8.49 -11.88
C ILE A 310 17.53 9.26 -12.85
N THR A 311 16.95 10.01 -13.79
CA THR A 311 17.71 10.88 -14.70
C THR A 311 18.54 11.90 -13.90
N THR A 312 17.94 12.53 -12.87
CA THR A 312 18.64 13.49 -12.01
C THR A 312 19.81 12.84 -11.26
N LEU A 313 19.64 11.61 -10.76
CA LEU A 313 20.71 10.88 -10.07
C LEU A 313 21.85 10.52 -11.03
N ALA A 314 21.52 10.10 -12.25
CA ALA A 314 22.49 9.81 -13.29
C ALA A 314 23.30 11.06 -13.68
N ASP A 315 22.63 12.20 -13.87
CA ASP A 315 23.27 13.50 -14.15
C ASP A 315 24.19 13.97 -13.01
N GLN A 316 23.89 13.56 -11.78
CA GLN A 316 24.73 13.80 -10.60
C GLN A 316 25.91 12.81 -10.48
N GLY A 317 26.02 11.85 -11.39
CA GLY A 317 27.11 10.87 -11.44
C GLY A 317 26.88 9.65 -10.54
N HIS A 318 25.68 9.43 -10.01
CA HIS A 318 25.36 8.18 -9.33
C HIS A 318 25.25 7.05 -10.36
N GLN A 319 25.87 5.91 -10.07
CA GLN A 319 25.86 4.75 -10.98
C GLN A 319 25.11 3.54 -10.41
N SER A 320 24.70 3.60 -9.14
CA SER A 320 24.06 2.49 -8.43
C SER A 320 22.76 2.94 -7.77
N VAL A 321 21.61 2.41 -8.23
CA VAL A 321 20.28 2.78 -7.76
C VAL A 321 19.47 1.55 -7.40
N LEU A 322 18.92 1.53 -6.19
CA LEU A 322 17.94 0.54 -5.74
C LEU A 322 16.56 1.18 -5.62
N VAL A 323 15.62 0.74 -6.44
CA VAL A 323 14.22 1.16 -6.38
C VAL A 323 13.43 0.30 -5.41
N VAL A 324 12.68 0.94 -4.53
CA VAL A 324 11.84 0.31 -3.49
C VAL A 324 10.38 0.69 -3.74
N PRO A 325 9.53 -0.19 -4.32
CA PRO A 325 8.09 0.02 -4.41
C PRO A 325 7.44 0.08 -3.02
N VAL A 326 7.22 1.29 -2.49
CA VAL A 326 6.85 1.51 -1.08
C VAL A 326 5.33 1.46 -0.81
N THR A 327 4.51 1.48 -1.86
CA THR A 327 3.04 1.50 -1.75
C THR A 327 2.37 0.22 -2.22
N PHE A 328 3.10 -0.67 -2.89
CA PHE A 328 2.60 -1.96 -3.31
C PHE A 328 3.38 -3.09 -2.65
N VAL A 329 2.66 -3.84 -1.82
CA VAL A 329 3.21 -4.95 -1.03
C VAL A 329 3.21 -6.28 -1.76
N THR A 330 2.58 -6.36 -2.94
CA THR A 330 2.45 -7.58 -3.73
C THR A 330 2.93 -7.33 -5.15
N ASP A 331 3.77 -8.22 -5.68
CA ASP A 331 4.28 -8.07 -7.05
C ASP A 331 3.14 -8.07 -8.07
N HIS A 332 3.26 -7.17 -9.05
CA HIS A 332 2.27 -6.94 -10.10
C HIS A 332 2.94 -6.19 -11.26
N LEU A 333 2.16 -5.84 -12.29
CA LEU A 333 2.68 -5.22 -13.51
C LEU A 333 3.55 -3.98 -13.25
N ASN A 334 3.14 -3.08 -12.33
CA ASN A 334 3.88 -1.83 -12.13
C ASN A 334 5.20 -2.04 -11.38
N THR A 335 5.44 -3.20 -10.75
CA THR A 335 6.77 -3.54 -10.22
C THR A 335 7.57 -4.33 -11.25
N SER A 336 7.02 -5.43 -11.79
CA SER A 336 7.75 -6.35 -12.65
C SER A 336 8.00 -5.84 -14.07
N TYR A 337 7.17 -4.91 -14.56
CA TYR A 337 7.34 -4.33 -15.90
C TYR A 337 7.78 -2.87 -15.81
N GLU A 338 6.97 -2.00 -15.19
CA GLU A 338 7.25 -0.56 -15.21
C GLU A 338 8.58 -0.24 -14.51
N LEU A 339 8.80 -0.73 -13.30
CA LEU A 339 10.07 -0.48 -12.60
C LEU A 339 11.22 -1.35 -13.13
N ASP A 340 11.01 -2.66 -13.26
CA ASP A 340 12.11 -3.60 -13.49
C ASP A 340 12.52 -3.74 -14.96
N ILE A 341 11.69 -3.30 -15.92
CA ILE A 341 11.99 -3.35 -17.35
C ILE A 341 12.06 -1.94 -17.94
N GLU A 342 10.98 -1.16 -17.84
CA GLU A 342 10.89 0.16 -18.50
C GLU A 342 11.85 1.18 -17.86
N ILE A 343 11.73 1.38 -16.55
CA ILE A 343 12.59 2.31 -15.81
C ILE A 343 14.04 1.82 -15.73
N ARG A 344 14.26 0.50 -15.65
CA ARG A 344 15.61 -0.08 -15.73
C ARG A 344 16.30 0.28 -17.04
N ALA A 345 15.62 0.08 -18.18
CA ALA A 345 16.19 0.36 -19.49
C ALA A 345 16.57 1.85 -19.62
N GLU A 346 15.72 2.74 -19.10
CA GLU A 346 16.00 4.17 -19.06
C GLU A 346 17.19 4.51 -18.14
N ALA A 347 17.26 3.89 -16.95
CA ALA A 347 18.36 4.09 -16.02
C ALA A 347 19.70 3.72 -16.66
N GLU A 348 19.75 2.57 -17.34
CA GLU A 348 20.93 2.08 -18.06
C GLU A 348 21.31 3.02 -19.22
N GLU A 349 20.34 3.55 -19.98
CA GLU A 349 20.59 4.53 -21.06
C GLU A 349 21.22 5.83 -20.54
N HIS A 350 20.87 6.24 -19.32
CA HIS A 350 21.40 7.46 -18.69
C HIS A 350 22.69 7.26 -17.89
N GLY A 351 23.23 6.04 -17.82
CA GLY A 351 24.51 5.75 -17.17
C GLY A 351 24.43 5.21 -15.73
N ILE A 352 23.28 4.68 -15.33
CA ILE A 352 23.18 3.84 -14.11
C ILE A 352 23.66 2.42 -14.45
N ASP A 353 24.90 2.10 -14.08
CA ASP A 353 25.52 0.80 -14.33
C ASP A 353 24.92 -0.35 -13.50
N HIS A 354 24.37 -0.03 -12.33
CA HIS A 354 23.80 -1.00 -11.41
C HIS A 354 22.40 -0.55 -10.95
N PHE A 355 21.39 -1.26 -11.44
CA PHE A 355 20.00 -0.99 -11.11
C PHE A 355 19.33 -2.23 -10.54
N GLU A 356 18.59 -2.09 -9.45
CA GLU A 356 17.78 -3.18 -8.90
C GLU A 356 16.44 -2.65 -8.41
N VAL A 357 15.43 -3.52 -8.43
CA VAL A 357 14.11 -3.27 -7.82
C VAL A 357 13.89 -4.29 -6.72
N THR A 358 13.49 -3.88 -5.51
CA THR A 358 13.14 -4.86 -4.46
C THR A 358 11.91 -5.65 -4.88
N ALA A 359 11.87 -6.95 -4.58
CA ALA A 359 10.63 -7.71 -4.69
C ALA A 359 9.55 -7.14 -3.76
N GLY A 360 8.28 -7.31 -4.13
CA GLY A 360 7.17 -7.06 -3.23
C GLY A 360 7.32 -7.83 -1.91
N LEU A 361 6.62 -7.38 -0.87
CA LEU A 361 6.60 -8.10 0.40
C LEU A 361 6.00 -9.50 0.21
N ASN A 362 4.99 -9.66 -0.65
CA ASN A 362 4.37 -10.95 -0.95
C ASN A 362 3.99 -11.65 0.36
N THR A 363 4.47 -12.86 0.61
CA THR A 363 4.24 -13.62 1.85
C THR A 363 5.34 -13.45 2.91
N HIS A 364 6.09 -12.34 2.87
CA HIS A 364 7.13 -12.05 3.86
C HIS A 364 6.57 -12.19 5.29
N PRO A 365 7.18 -13.00 6.18
CA PRO A 365 6.60 -13.31 7.50
C PRO A 365 6.26 -12.07 8.33
N LEU A 366 7.15 -11.08 8.38
CA LEU A 366 6.90 -9.81 9.07
C LEU A 366 5.77 -8.99 8.45
N PHE A 367 5.52 -9.12 7.14
CA PHE A 367 4.39 -8.46 6.52
C PHE A 367 3.07 -9.14 6.91
N ILE A 368 3.03 -10.47 6.95
CA ILE A 368 1.88 -11.21 7.47
C ILE A 368 1.60 -10.85 8.94
N GLU A 369 2.65 -10.71 9.75
CA GLU A 369 2.53 -10.20 11.13
C GLU A 369 1.97 -8.77 11.15
N ALA A 370 2.44 -7.88 10.27
CA ALA A 370 1.92 -6.50 10.20
C ALA A 370 0.42 -6.46 9.86
N LEU A 371 -0.03 -7.27 8.89
CA LEU A 371 -1.44 -7.43 8.55
C LEU A 371 -2.24 -7.96 9.74
N SER A 372 -1.72 -8.96 10.43
CA SER A 372 -2.34 -9.50 11.65
C SER A 372 -2.46 -8.44 12.74
N GLU A 373 -1.40 -7.69 13.03
CA GLU A 373 -1.42 -6.60 14.02
C GLU A 373 -2.45 -5.52 13.66
N ALA A 374 -2.60 -5.20 12.37
CA ALA A 374 -3.59 -4.26 11.88
C ALA A 374 -5.02 -4.76 12.03
N THR A 375 -5.28 -6.04 11.74
CA THR A 375 -6.56 -6.69 12.01
C THR A 375 -6.88 -6.68 13.50
N ILE A 376 -5.99 -7.18 14.34
CA ILE A 376 -6.22 -7.32 15.79
C ILE A 376 -6.41 -5.95 16.47
N ALA A 377 -5.71 -4.91 16.01
CA ALA A 377 -5.90 -3.55 16.51
C ALA A 377 -7.32 -2.99 16.24
N GLN A 378 -8.14 -3.64 15.42
CA GLN A 378 -9.54 -3.27 15.20
C GLN A 378 -10.54 -4.12 16.00
N LEU A 379 -10.07 -5.07 16.81
CA LEU A 379 -10.89 -6.02 17.54
C LEU A 379 -10.72 -5.85 19.06
N ASP A 380 -11.80 -6.09 19.79
CA ASP A 380 -11.79 -6.25 21.25
C ASP A 380 -12.02 -7.73 21.55
N LEU A 381 -10.93 -8.46 21.74
CA LEU A 381 -10.91 -9.91 21.98
C LEU A 381 -11.20 -10.21 23.46
N PRO A 382 -11.69 -11.42 23.81
CA PRO A 382 -11.99 -11.80 25.20
C PRO A 382 -10.74 -11.92 26.11
N MET A 383 -9.54 -11.67 25.57
CA MET A 383 -8.26 -11.71 26.26
C MET A 383 -7.37 -10.55 25.83
N ASP A 384 -6.43 -10.17 26.71
CA ASP A 384 -5.42 -9.16 26.38
C ASP A 384 -4.45 -9.68 25.31
N VAL A 385 -4.61 -9.15 24.09
CA VAL A 385 -3.84 -9.50 22.91
C VAL A 385 -2.33 -9.32 23.09
N ASN A 386 -1.90 -8.45 24.02
CA ASN A 386 -0.47 -8.24 24.27
C ASN A 386 0.17 -9.41 25.02
N GLN A 387 -0.59 -10.15 25.82
CA GLN A 387 -0.12 -11.38 26.46
C GLN A 387 0.09 -12.49 25.43
N LEU A 388 -0.74 -12.48 24.39
CA LEU A 388 -0.64 -13.38 23.25
C LEU A 388 0.44 -12.95 22.25
N ARG A 389 1.25 -11.91 22.50
CA ARG A 389 2.35 -11.50 21.60
C ARG A 389 3.75 -11.95 22.05
N LEU A 390 3.83 -12.86 23.03
CA LEU A 390 5.07 -13.47 23.52
C LEU A 390 5.68 -14.47 22.50
N GLY A 391 6.82 -14.14 21.87
CA GLY A 391 7.52 -14.95 20.85
C GLY A 391 7.89 -14.16 19.59
N GLY A 392 8.52 -14.80 18.59
CA GLY A 392 8.88 -14.18 17.29
C GLY A 392 10.25 -13.47 17.29
N ASP A 393 10.38 -12.39 16.51
CA ASP A 393 11.59 -11.56 16.38
C ASP A 393 11.98 -10.75 17.64
N GLY A 394 11.23 -10.90 18.73
CA GLY A 394 11.38 -10.16 19.98
C GLY A 394 10.88 -8.71 19.95
N ARG A 395 10.57 -8.12 18.78
CA ARG A 395 10.11 -6.71 18.67
C ARG A 395 8.65 -6.52 19.02
N SER A 396 7.82 -7.55 18.88
CA SER A 396 6.42 -7.49 19.31
C SER A 396 6.26 -7.15 20.80
N GLN A 397 7.33 -7.31 21.60
CA GLN A 397 7.38 -6.94 23.02
C GLN A 397 7.82 -5.49 23.27
N THR A 398 8.34 -4.79 22.26
CA THR A 398 8.86 -3.43 22.39
C THR A 398 7.79 -2.35 22.25
N TYR A 399 6.57 -2.72 21.85
CA TYR A 399 5.41 -1.82 21.81
C TYR A 399 4.09 -2.60 22.01
N PRO A 400 3.14 -2.08 22.80
CA PRO A 400 1.83 -2.71 22.95
C PRO A 400 0.94 -2.45 21.71
N LEU A 401 0.18 -3.44 21.27
CA LEU A 401 -0.94 -3.22 20.36
C LEU A 401 -2.03 -2.45 21.09
N ARG A 402 -2.54 -1.42 20.41
CA ARG A 402 -3.64 -0.59 20.86
C ARG A 402 -4.58 -0.37 19.68
N PRO A 403 -5.86 -0.05 19.96
CA PRO A 403 -6.77 0.40 18.93
C PRO A 403 -6.18 1.52 18.08
N LEU A 404 -6.22 1.40 16.74
CA LEU A 404 -5.55 2.37 15.84
C LEU A 404 -5.99 3.82 16.09
N ARG A 405 -7.26 4.02 16.47
CA ARG A 405 -7.79 5.35 16.81
C ARG A 405 -7.11 6.01 18.02
N GLN A 406 -6.56 5.21 18.94
CA GLN A 406 -5.87 5.69 20.14
C GLN A 406 -4.40 6.01 19.88
N LEU A 407 -3.86 5.58 18.74
CA LEU A 407 -2.47 5.86 18.39
C LEU A 407 -2.34 7.31 17.93
N PRO A 408 -1.42 8.10 18.48
CA PRO A 408 -1.13 9.43 17.96
C PRO A 408 -0.50 9.33 16.58
N ARG A 409 -0.48 10.42 15.81
CA ARG A 409 0.17 10.46 14.50
C ARG A 409 1.62 10.94 14.60
N HIS A 410 2.46 10.50 13.66
CA HIS A 410 3.78 11.07 13.43
C HIS A 410 3.64 12.55 13.06
N ASP A 411 4.39 13.39 13.76
CA ASP A 411 4.46 14.81 13.45
C ASP A 411 5.49 14.98 12.34
N MET A 412 5.05 15.48 11.18
CA MET A 412 5.94 15.75 10.06
C MET A 412 6.83 16.99 10.30
N LYS A 413 6.62 17.77 11.38
CA LYS A 413 7.35 19.01 11.68
C LYS A 413 8.85 18.86 11.96
N ARG A 414 9.39 17.65 12.19
CA ARG A 414 10.80 17.48 12.62
C ARG A 414 11.82 17.33 11.49
N HIS A 415 11.41 17.17 10.23
CA HIS A 415 12.36 16.93 9.12
C HIS A 415 12.21 17.82 7.89
N ALA A 416 11.14 18.61 7.77
CA ALA A 416 10.98 19.74 6.87
C ALA A 416 9.60 20.32 7.17
N ALA A 417 9.38 21.62 6.97
CA ALA A 417 8.05 22.17 7.08
C ALA A 417 7.15 21.47 6.04
N GLN A 418 6.22 20.63 6.51
CA GLN A 418 5.12 20.04 5.73
C GLN A 418 5.50 18.95 4.70
N CYS A 419 4.53 18.09 4.28
CA CYS A 419 4.75 17.15 3.15
C CYS A 419 5.17 18.00 1.94
N PRO A 420 6.31 17.68 1.28
CA PRO A 420 6.85 18.51 0.21
C PRO A 420 5.90 18.63 -0.98
N ASN A 421 4.98 17.68 -1.15
CA ASN A 421 4.00 17.70 -2.24
C ASN A 421 2.71 18.47 -1.90
N CYS A 422 2.24 18.42 -0.65
CA CYS A 422 0.89 18.88 -0.29
C CYS A 422 0.83 19.91 0.84
N GLY A 423 1.94 20.23 1.49
CA GLY A 423 1.95 21.26 2.54
C GLY A 423 1.26 20.83 3.86
N ARG A 424 0.87 19.56 4.01
CA ARG A 424 0.20 19.07 5.24
C ARG A 424 1.15 18.38 6.22
N THR A 425 0.68 18.16 7.45
CA THR A 425 1.49 17.62 8.56
C THR A 425 0.99 16.29 9.14
N THR A 426 -0.09 15.73 8.59
CA THR A 426 -0.75 14.53 9.11
C THR A 426 0.02 13.25 8.73
N GLY A 427 0.94 12.81 9.57
CA GLY A 427 1.68 11.56 9.36
C GLY A 427 0.87 10.29 9.69
N ALA A 428 1.50 9.13 9.47
CA ALA A 428 0.96 7.82 9.83
C ALA A 428 0.83 7.67 11.36
N ARG A 429 0.02 6.71 11.82
CA ARG A 429 -0.16 6.39 13.24
C ARG A 429 1.15 5.85 13.84
N LYS A 430 1.47 6.28 15.06
CA LYS A 430 2.61 5.83 15.85
C LYS A 430 2.25 4.53 16.58
N TRP A 431 2.66 3.42 16.01
CA TRP A 431 2.46 2.09 16.59
C TRP A 431 3.33 1.82 17.81
N ALA A 432 4.58 2.29 17.76
CA ALA A 432 5.47 2.33 18.91
C ALA A 432 5.41 3.74 19.52
N LEU A 433 4.87 3.84 20.73
CA LEU A 433 5.03 5.05 21.54
C LEU A 433 6.42 4.99 22.19
N PRO A 434 7.25 6.04 22.09
CA PRO A 434 8.48 6.05 22.85
C PRO A 434 8.13 5.95 24.34
N GLU A 435 8.90 5.13 25.06
CA GLU A 435 8.96 5.23 26.51
C GLU A 435 9.25 6.70 26.88
N ARG A 436 8.56 7.16 27.92
CA ARG A 436 8.49 8.56 28.33
C ARG A 436 9.88 9.22 28.33
N SER A 437 10.08 10.18 27.41
CA SER A 437 11.16 11.18 27.34
C SER A 437 12.60 10.69 27.48
N ALA A 438 13.26 10.45 26.34
CA ALA A 438 14.67 10.81 26.22
C ALA A 438 14.76 12.27 25.74
N GLU A 439 15.63 13.03 26.38
CA GLU A 439 15.92 14.47 26.25
C GLU A 439 16.08 14.97 24.80
N PRO A 440 15.94 16.29 24.55
CA PRO A 440 15.97 16.82 23.19
C PRO A 440 17.32 16.55 22.50
N GLU A 441 17.30 15.74 21.44
CA GLU A 441 18.41 15.56 20.50
C GLU A 441 18.86 16.93 19.96
N VAL A 442 20.13 17.25 20.18
CA VAL A 442 20.78 18.47 19.70
C VAL A 442 20.84 18.43 18.17
N SER A 443 20.29 19.46 17.52
CA SER A 443 20.29 19.64 16.06
C SER A 443 21.71 19.80 15.50
N PRO A 444 22.15 19.01 14.50
CA PRO A 444 23.41 19.23 13.82
C PRO A 444 23.18 20.19 12.63
N ASP A 445 22.81 21.43 12.92
CA ASP A 445 22.79 22.49 11.91
C ASP A 445 23.16 23.83 12.57
N ARG A 446 24.47 24.02 12.75
CA ARG A 446 25.06 25.35 12.75
C ARG A 446 26.11 25.36 11.63
N PRO A 447 26.01 26.27 10.65
CA PRO A 447 27.13 26.50 9.76
C PRO A 447 28.32 26.96 10.61
N VAL A 448 29.47 26.29 10.42
CA VAL A 448 30.75 26.72 10.95
C VAL A 448 30.97 28.16 10.48
N SER A 449 30.84 29.12 11.39
CA SER A 449 31.17 30.50 11.09
C SER A 449 32.65 30.56 10.75
N GLN A 450 32.94 31.19 9.62
CA GLN A 450 34.28 31.49 9.14
C GLN A 450 35.15 32.07 10.26
N SER A 451 36.41 31.66 10.27
CA SER A 451 37.45 32.11 11.17
C SER A 451 37.49 33.63 11.27
N GLU A 452 37.22 34.18 12.45
CA GLU A 452 37.66 35.54 12.78
C GLU A 452 39.18 35.52 12.96
N ALA A 453 39.85 36.32 12.13
CA ALA A 453 41.28 36.59 12.23
C ALA A 453 41.60 37.24 13.59
N PRO A 454 42.80 37.00 14.17
CA PRO A 454 43.17 37.61 15.43
C PRO A 454 43.41 39.11 15.24
N SER A 455 42.59 39.91 15.92
CA SER A 455 42.81 41.33 16.14
C SER A 455 44.11 41.54 16.90
N GLY A 456 45.08 42.16 16.23
CA GLY A 456 46.34 42.62 16.83
C GLY A 456 46.11 43.71 17.88
N PRO A 457 47.06 43.89 18.81
CA PRO A 457 46.88 44.76 19.97
C PRO A 457 46.90 46.24 19.55
N ALA A 458 45.93 47.00 20.04
CA ALA A 458 45.92 48.45 20.00
C ALA A 458 47.07 48.98 20.87
N SER A 459 48.07 49.56 20.22
CA SER A 459 49.17 50.30 20.86
C SER A 459 48.64 51.60 21.44
N GLU A 460 48.72 51.73 22.77
CA GLU A 460 48.58 53.00 23.47
C GLU A 460 49.68 53.98 23.03
N SER A 461 49.23 55.20 22.74
CA SER A 461 50.05 56.37 22.47
C SER A 461 50.78 56.82 23.74
N ARG A 462 52.10 57.04 23.62
CA ARG A 462 52.86 57.92 24.53
C ARG A 462 53.81 58.83 23.74
N PRO A 463 54.14 60.01 24.29
CA PRO A 463 54.34 61.22 23.50
C PRO A 463 55.78 61.39 23.00
N ARG A 464 55.94 62.33 22.07
CA ARG A 464 57.22 62.89 21.63
C ARG A 464 58.03 63.41 22.82
N GLU A 465 59.29 62.99 22.91
CA GLU A 465 60.42 63.83 23.32
C GLU A 465 61.74 63.20 22.84
N ASP A 466 62.46 64.00 22.05
CA ASP A 466 63.90 64.16 21.83
C ASP A 466 64.87 63.04 21.40
N SER A 467 65.66 63.48 20.38
CA SER A 467 67.00 63.07 19.91
C SER A 467 67.10 62.04 18.80
#